data_AF-A0A8H4GY61-F1
#
_entry.id   AF-A0A8H4GY61-F1
#
_cell.length_a   1.000
_cell.length_b   1.000
_cell.length_c   1.000
_cell.angle_alpha   90.00
_cell.angle_beta   90.00
_cell.angle_gamma   90.00
#
_symmetry.space_group_name_H-M   'P 1'
#
loop_
_entity.id
_entity.type
_entity.pdbx_description
1 polymer ?
#
loop_
_entity_poly.entity_id
_entity_poly.type
_entity_poly.pdbx_seq_one_letter_code
_entity_poly.pdbx_strand_id
1 'polypeptide(L)'
;MMSLAEAKYASSVRLFQLPVARAIAAQLVQAVAFLHSQGIVHGDLHAGNILLRLPESMNTLSPEKLYEQCGQTHTEPVERLDQRSIPDGVPSHAVVPVWLGKASERISPSEAQIIVTDYGESFMPASTMRIALMLRPF
;
A
#
# COMPACT_ATOMS: atom_id res chain seq x y z
N MET A 1 1.38 -3.17 5.80
CA MET A 1 0.84 -3.82 4.57
C MET A 1 1.61 -3.26 3.39
N MET A 2 1.82 -4.04 2.33
CA MET A 2 2.48 -3.56 1.11
C MET A 2 1.48 -3.50 -0.05
N SER A 3 1.67 -2.55 -0.95
CA SER A 3 0.93 -2.45 -2.21
C SER A 3 1.41 -3.49 -3.23
N LEU A 4 0.58 -3.77 -4.24
CA LEU A 4 0.99 -4.58 -5.39
C LEU A 4 2.15 -3.91 -6.15
N ALA A 5 2.21 -2.57 -6.18
CA ALA A 5 3.31 -1.83 -6.78
C ALA A 5 4.64 -2.11 -6.06
N GLU A 6 4.65 -2.06 -4.72
CA GLU A 6 5.83 -2.38 -3.91
C GLU A 6 6.25 -3.84 -4.05
N ALA A 7 5.30 -4.78 -4.06
CA ALA A 7 5.59 -6.20 -4.29
C ALA A 7 6.27 -6.42 -5.66
N LYS A 8 5.82 -5.70 -6.69
CA LYS A 8 6.45 -5.72 -8.02
C LYS A 8 7.81 -5.00 -8.06
N TYR A 9 8.02 -4.00 -7.21
CA TYR A 9 9.30 -3.30 -7.11
C TYR A 9 10.37 -4.14 -6.41
N ALA A 10 9.95 -4.91 -5.39
CA ALA A 10 10.81 -5.86 -4.68
C ALA A 10 11.17 -7.12 -5.51
N SER A 11 10.62 -7.26 -6.72
CA SER A 11 10.80 -8.40 -7.61
C SER A 11 11.67 -8.04 -8.81
N SER A 12 12.59 -8.93 -9.19
CA SER A 12 13.34 -8.80 -10.43
C SER A 12 12.50 -9.09 -11.67
N VAL A 13 11.47 -9.94 -11.55
CA VAL A 13 10.57 -10.32 -12.66
C VAL A 13 9.33 -9.44 -12.74
N ARG A 14 8.93 -8.80 -11.63
CA ARG A 14 7.77 -7.90 -11.50
C ARG A 14 6.42 -8.56 -11.86
N LEU A 15 6.39 -9.89 -11.88
CA LEU A 15 5.21 -10.71 -12.18
C LEU A 15 4.78 -11.49 -10.95
N PHE A 16 3.47 -11.64 -10.79
CA PHE A 16 2.89 -12.57 -9.82
C PHE A 16 2.79 -13.96 -10.45
N GLN A 17 2.80 -14.99 -9.62
CA GLN A 17 2.45 -16.33 -10.06
C GLN A 17 1.02 -16.34 -10.63
N LEU A 18 0.77 -17.12 -11.68
CA LEU A 18 -0.52 -17.10 -12.39
C LEU A 18 -1.74 -17.33 -11.46
N PRO A 19 -1.71 -18.28 -10.50
CA PRO A 19 -2.84 -18.47 -9.58
C PRO A 19 -3.08 -17.24 -8.69
N VAL A 20 -2.01 -16.59 -8.24
CA VAL A 20 -2.06 -15.37 -7.40
C VAL A 20 -2.64 -14.20 -8.20
N ALA A 21 -2.17 -13.99 -9.42
CA ALA A 21 -2.68 -12.94 -10.30
C ALA A 21 -4.20 -13.12 -10.55
N ARG A 22 -4.65 -14.35 -10.78
CA ARG A 22 -6.08 -14.66 -10.96
C ARG A 22 -6.89 -14.38 -9.69
N ALA A 23 -6.39 -14.76 -8.52
CA ALA A 23 -7.06 -14.51 -7.24
C ALA A 23 -7.18 -13.02 -6.94
N ILE A 24 -6.11 -12.24 -7.19
CA ILE A 24 -6.10 -10.77 -7.04
C ILE A 24 -7.11 -10.13 -8.00
N ALA A 25 -7.09 -10.51 -9.28
CA ALA A 25 -8.00 -9.95 -10.28
C ALA A 25 -9.47 -10.22 -9.93
N ALA A 26 -9.78 -11.44 -9.48
CA ALA A 26 -11.14 -11.81 -9.07
C ALA A 26 -11.63 -10.97 -7.88
N GLN A 27 -10.81 -10.82 -6.83
CA GLN A 27 -11.14 -9.98 -5.68
C GLN A 27 -11.27 -8.50 -6.05
N LEU A 28 -10.41 -8.00 -6.95
CA LEU A 28 -10.46 -6.60 -7.38
C LEU A 28 -11.76 -6.29 -8.11
N VAL A 29 -12.18 -7.18 -9.02
CA VAL A 29 -13.48 -7.04 -9.71
C VAL A 29 -14.62 -7.06 -8.70
N GLN A 30 -14.59 -7.94 -7.71
CA GLN A 30 -15.62 -7.99 -6.65
C GLN A 30 -15.65 -6.69 -5.82
N ALA A 31 -14.49 -6.18 -5.41
CA ALA A 31 -14.39 -4.94 -4.64
C ALA A 31 -14.93 -3.73 -5.44
N VAL A 32 -14.54 -3.62 -6.71
CA VAL A 32 -15.03 -2.55 -7.60
C VAL A 32 -16.52 -2.67 -7.86
N ALA A 33 -17.02 -3.89 -8.12
CA ALA A 33 -18.46 -4.13 -8.28
C ALA A 33 -19.24 -3.73 -7.01
N PHE A 34 -18.71 -4.03 -5.83
CA PHE A 34 -19.28 -3.59 -4.57
C PHE A 34 -19.31 -2.06 -4.47
N LEU A 35 -18.20 -1.36 -4.73
CA LEU A 35 -18.18 0.12 -4.71
C LEU A 35 -19.22 0.72 -5.67
N HIS A 36 -19.28 0.20 -6.89
CA HIS A 36 -20.24 0.64 -7.88
C HIS A 36 -21.69 0.39 -7.44
N SER A 37 -21.98 -0.72 -6.75
CA SER A 37 -23.30 -0.99 -6.17
C SER A 37 -23.72 0.03 -5.09
N GLN A 38 -22.73 0.67 -4.44
CA GLN A 38 -22.94 1.75 -3.49
C GLN A 38 -22.96 3.14 -4.17
N GLY A 39 -22.90 3.19 -5.50
CA GLY A 39 -22.84 4.44 -6.25
C GLY A 39 -21.49 5.17 -6.15
N ILE A 40 -20.43 4.48 -5.72
CA ILE A 40 -19.10 5.06 -5.52
C ILE A 40 -18.19 4.61 -6.67
N VAL A 41 -17.48 5.57 -7.27
CA VAL A 41 -16.36 5.31 -8.17
C VAL A 41 -15.07 5.61 -7.41
N HIS A 42 -14.10 4.68 -7.45
CA HIS A 42 -12.83 4.82 -6.71
C HIS A 42 -12.03 6.06 -7.14
N GLY A 43 -12.01 6.38 -8.44
CA GLY A 43 -11.38 7.59 -8.99
C GLY A 43 -9.87 7.48 -9.25
N ASP A 44 -9.14 6.69 -8.46
CA ASP A 44 -7.69 6.49 -8.62
C ASP A 44 -7.23 5.04 -8.41
N LEU A 45 -7.80 4.10 -9.18
CA LEU A 45 -7.52 2.68 -8.99
C LEU A 45 -6.24 2.25 -9.74
N HIS A 46 -5.17 1.97 -9.00
CA HIS A 46 -3.92 1.44 -9.54
C HIS A 46 -3.24 0.49 -8.53
N ALA A 47 -2.16 -0.17 -8.95
CA ALA A 47 -1.44 -1.17 -8.14
C ALA A 47 -0.85 -0.61 -6.82
N GLY A 48 -0.72 0.72 -6.69
CA GLY A 48 -0.29 1.38 -5.45
C GLY A 48 -1.41 1.44 -4.41
N ASN A 49 -2.66 1.52 -4.86
CA ASN A 49 -3.86 1.62 -4.02
C ASN A 49 -4.52 0.25 -3.77
N ILE A 50 -3.81 -0.84 -4.10
CA ILE A 50 -4.23 -2.21 -3.81
C ILE A 50 -3.19 -2.82 -2.89
N LEU A 51 -3.57 -3.05 -1.64
CA LEU A 51 -2.71 -3.60 -0.60
C LEU A 51 -2.89 -5.10 -0.47
N LEU A 52 -1.80 -5.83 -0.21
CA LEU A 52 -1.84 -7.19 0.28
C LEU A 52 -2.05 -7.19 1.80
N ARG A 53 -3.06 -7.94 2.25
CA ARG A 53 -3.37 -8.09 3.66
C ARG A 53 -2.22 -8.82 4.36
N LEU A 54 -1.86 -8.34 5.54
CA LEU A 54 -0.90 -9.04 6.40
C LEU A 54 -1.52 -10.35 6.92
N PRO A 55 -0.69 -11.37 7.22
CA PRO A 55 -1.17 -12.60 7.86
C PRO A 55 -1.96 -12.31 9.14
N GLU A 56 -3.03 -13.06 9.41
CA GLU A 56 -3.84 -12.86 10.62
C GLU A 56 -3.03 -13.00 11.92
N SER A 57 -1.97 -13.81 11.90
CA SER A 57 -1.04 -13.94 13.03
C SER A 57 -0.41 -12.61 13.45
N MET A 58 -0.33 -11.62 12.55
CA MET A 58 0.17 -10.29 12.88
C MET A 58 -0.73 -9.54 13.87
N ASN A 59 -2.03 -9.85 13.93
CA ASN A 59 -2.96 -9.19 14.85
C ASN A 59 -2.78 -9.63 16.31
N THR A 60 -2.08 -10.75 16.54
CA THR A 60 -1.91 -11.34 17.87
C THR A 60 -0.48 -11.25 18.40
N LEU A 61 0.45 -10.66 17.65
CA LEU A 61 1.83 -10.47 18.09
C LEU A 61 1.92 -9.37 19.16
N SER A 62 2.67 -9.66 20.23
CA SER A 62 3.07 -8.63 21.18
C SER A 62 4.18 -7.74 20.59
N PRO A 63 4.36 -6.51 21.10
CA PRO A 63 5.47 -5.65 20.67
C PRO A 63 6.84 -6.34 20.75
N GLU A 64 7.09 -7.11 21.79
CA GLU A 64 8.36 -7.83 21.99
C GLU A 64 8.59 -8.87 20.90
N LYS A 65 7.55 -9.63 20.54
CA LYS A 65 7.60 -10.61 19.46
C LYS A 65 7.79 -9.94 18.09
N LEU A 66 7.22 -8.77 17.88
CA LEU A 66 7.47 -7.97 16.68
C LEU A 66 8.94 -7.57 16.59
N TYR A 67 9.55 -7.09 17.67
CA TYR A 67 10.98 -6.75 17.68
C TYR A 67 11.89 -7.96 17.51
N GLU A 68 11.55 -9.12 18.09
CA GLU A 68 12.29 -10.36 17.85
C GLU A 68 12.28 -10.77 16.37
N GLN A 69 11.13 -10.61 15.69
CA GLN A 69 10.98 -11.00 14.29
C GLN A 69 11.55 -9.97 13.30
N CYS A 70 11.38 -8.69 13.60
CA CYS A 70 11.66 -7.58 12.70
C CYS A 70 13.02 -6.92 12.96
N GLY A 71 13.64 -7.21 14.11
CA GLY A 71 14.76 -6.45 14.65
C GLY A 71 14.32 -5.23 15.45
N GLN A 72 15.29 -4.59 16.10
CA GLN A 72 15.05 -3.31 16.79
C GLN A 72 14.80 -2.19 15.78
N THR A 73 14.09 -1.15 16.23
CA THR A 73 13.84 0.05 15.42
C THR A 73 15.14 0.67 14.94
N HIS A 74 15.22 0.92 13.64
CA HIS A 74 16.30 1.71 13.07
C HIS A 74 15.88 3.18 13.00
N THR A 75 16.79 4.07 13.37
CA THR A 75 16.57 5.52 13.31
C THR A 75 17.62 6.15 12.41
N GLU A 76 17.19 7.10 11.59
CA GLU A 76 18.05 7.93 10.75
C GLU A 76 17.99 9.39 11.21
N PRO A 77 19.10 10.15 11.13
CA PRO A 77 19.10 11.56 11.47
C PRO A 77 18.21 12.35 10.50
N VAL A 78 17.47 13.31 11.04
CA VAL A 78 16.75 14.29 10.22
C VAL A 78 17.71 15.41 9.86
N GLU A 79 18.04 15.51 8.58
CA GLU A 79 18.95 16.52 8.05
C GLU A 79 18.24 17.48 7.11
N ARG A 80 18.64 18.75 7.15
CA ARG A 80 18.18 19.72 6.16
C ARG A 80 18.98 19.57 4.88
N LEU A 81 18.31 19.67 3.74
CA LEU A 81 18.97 19.65 2.42
C LEU A 81 20.00 20.78 2.25
N ASP A 82 19.83 21.90 2.96
CA ASP A 82 20.77 23.03 2.98
C ASP A 82 21.87 22.92 4.06
N GLN A 83 21.97 21.78 4.73
CA GLN A 83 22.97 21.44 5.76
C GLN A 83 22.99 22.36 6.99
N ARG A 84 21.95 23.18 7.19
CA ARG A 84 21.82 24.01 8.39
C ARG A 84 21.30 23.18 9.57
N SER A 85 21.36 23.76 10.77
CA SER A 85 20.76 23.16 11.95
C SER A 85 19.25 22.99 11.80
N ILE A 86 18.74 21.88 12.33
CA ILE A 86 17.30 21.65 12.47
C ILE A 86 16.68 22.71 13.40
N PRO A 87 15.51 23.29 13.06
CA PRO A 87 14.81 24.24 13.92
C PRO A 87 14.28 23.58 15.20
N ASP A 88 14.07 24.40 16.23
CA ASP A 88 13.36 23.97 17.44
C ASP A 88 11.96 23.46 17.08
N GLY A 89 11.59 22.30 17.64
CA GLY A 89 10.30 21.64 17.39
C GLY A 89 10.31 20.58 16.27
N VAL A 90 11.42 20.42 15.54
CA VAL A 90 11.59 19.32 14.58
C VAL A 90 12.30 18.13 15.27
N PRO A 91 11.79 16.89 15.14
CA PRO A 91 12.47 15.71 15.66
C PRO A 91 13.88 15.57 15.06
N SER A 92 14.86 15.24 15.90
CA SER A 92 16.25 15.05 15.45
C SER A 92 16.48 13.75 14.67
N HIS A 93 15.56 12.79 14.80
CA HIS A 93 15.64 11.49 14.15
C HIS A 93 14.26 11.05 13.65
N ALA A 94 14.26 10.28 12.56
CA ALA A 94 13.09 9.58 12.05
C ALA A 94 13.26 8.08 12.29
N VAL A 95 12.17 7.39 12.59
CA VAL A 95 12.16 5.91 12.65
C VAL A 95 11.92 5.38 11.25
N VAL A 96 12.85 4.57 10.76
CA VAL A 96 12.72 3.92 9.45
C VAL A 96 11.68 2.79 9.57
N PRO A 97 10.64 2.78 8.72
CA PRO A 97 9.62 1.73 8.78
C PRO A 97 10.23 0.38 8.39
N VAL A 98 9.89 -0.66 9.15
CA VAL A 98 10.24 -2.02 8.75
C VAL A 98 9.46 -2.43 7.51
N TRP A 99 10.16 -2.99 6.52
CA TRP A 99 9.52 -3.59 5.36
C TRP A 99 9.09 -5.02 5.68
N LEU A 100 7.78 -5.26 5.75
CA LEU A 100 7.15 -6.57 6.00
C LEU A 100 6.60 -7.22 4.73
N GLY A 101 7.17 -6.87 3.57
CA GLY A 101 6.67 -7.30 2.27
C GLY A 101 7.30 -8.60 1.76
N LYS A 102 6.99 -8.92 0.50
CA LYS A 102 7.59 -9.99 -0.30
C LYS A 102 7.62 -9.58 -1.78
N ALA A 103 8.59 -10.09 -2.52
CA ALA A 103 8.62 -9.98 -3.98
C ALA A 103 7.39 -10.66 -4.61
N SER A 104 6.87 -10.11 -5.71
CA SER A 104 5.61 -10.54 -6.33
C SER A 104 5.55 -12.03 -6.70
N GLU A 105 6.67 -12.63 -7.10
CA GLU A 105 6.78 -14.05 -7.46
C GLU A 105 6.82 -14.99 -6.24
N ARG A 106 7.01 -14.44 -5.04
CA ARG A 106 7.07 -15.17 -3.76
C ARG A 106 5.77 -15.12 -2.96
N ILE A 107 4.76 -14.41 -3.45
CA ILE A 107 3.43 -14.41 -2.85
C ILE A 107 2.77 -15.75 -3.10
N SER A 108 2.28 -16.38 -2.04
CA SER A 108 1.52 -17.62 -2.15
C SER A 108 0.02 -17.35 -2.42
N PRO A 109 -0.74 -18.31 -2.97
CA PRO A 109 -2.18 -18.16 -3.17
C PRO A 109 -2.96 -17.84 -1.88
N SER A 110 -2.56 -18.38 -0.72
CA SER A 110 -3.20 -18.08 0.56
C SER A 110 -2.94 -16.67 1.07
N GLU A 111 -1.85 -16.04 0.62
CA GLU A 111 -1.48 -14.66 0.97
C GLU A 111 -2.04 -13.64 -0.04
N ALA A 112 -2.68 -14.10 -1.11
CA ALA A 112 -3.21 -13.25 -2.18
C ALA A 112 -4.53 -12.55 -1.77
N GLN A 113 -4.69 -12.15 -0.52
CA GLN A 113 -5.84 -11.40 -0.03
C GLN A 113 -5.60 -9.91 -0.18
N ILE A 114 -6.49 -9.19 -0.86
CA ILE A 114 -6.29 -7.77 -1.15
C ILE A 114 -7.24 -6.85 -0.37
N ILE A 115 -6.82 -5.60 -0.23
CA ILE A 115 -7.61 -4.48 0.30
C ILE A 115 -7.44 -3.31 -0.68
N VAL A 116 -8.55 -2.72 -1.13
CA VAL A 116 -8.55 -1.48 -1.91
C VAL A 116 -8.55 -0.30 -0.93
N THR A 117 -7.59 0.60 -1.09
CA THR A 117 -7.34 1.74 -0.20
C THR A 117 -7.29 3.04 -0.99
N ASP A 118 -7.17 4.15 -0.25
CA ASP A 118 -7.03 5.51 -0.79
C ASP A 118 -8.25 5.97 -1.61
N TYR A 119 -9.29 6.31 -0.87
CA TYR A 119 -10.53 6.86 -1.40
C TYR A 119 -10.48 8.40 -1.55
N GLY A 120 -9.29 9.02 -1.47
CA GLY A 120 -9.15 10.48 -1.55
C GLY A 120 -9.67 11.07 -2.87
N GLU A 121 -9.61 10.29 -3.94
CA GLU A 121 -10.15 10.64 -5.26
C GLU A 121 -11.52 10.01 -5.58
N SER A 122 -12.12 9.33 -4.61
CA SER A 122 -13.43 8.70 -4.80
C SER A 122 -14.55 9.71 -4.88
N PHE A 123 -15.60 9.38 -5.64
CA PHE A 123 -16.75 10.25 -5.80
C PHE A 123 -18.01 9.46 -6.12
N MET A 124 -19.17 10.09 -5.92
CA MET A 124 -20.47 9.55 -6.29
C MET A 124 -20.97 10.26 -7.55
N PRO A 125 -21.03 9.60 -8.73
CA PRO A 125 -21.43 10.26 -9.97
C PRO A 125 -22.83 10.90 -9.92
N ALA A 126 -23.73 10.36 -9.09
CA ALA A 126 -25.09 10.87 -8.93
C ALA A 126 -25.17 12.24 -8.23
N SER A 127 -24.17 12.59 -7.41
CA SER A 127 -24.15 13.82 -6.62
C SER A 127 -22.94 14.70 -6.87
N THR A 128 -21.92 14.20 -7.57
CA THR A 128 -20.65 14.89 -7.80
C THR A 128 -20.41 15.04 -9.31
N MET A 129 -20.42 16.28 -9.79
CA MET A 129 -20.00 16.60 -11.16
C MET A 129 -18.47 16.73 -11.19
N ARG A 130 -17.77 15.72 -11.71
CA ARG A 130 -16.34 15.84 -12.04
C ARG A 130 -16.18 16.31 -13.47
N ILE A 131 -15.79 17.57 -13.65
CA ILE A 131 -15.27 18.03 -14.94
C ILE A 131 -13.89 17.38 -15.07
N ALA A 132 -13.71 16.53 -16.08
CA ALA A 132 -12.41 15.94 -16.37
C ALA A 132 -11.42 17.06 -16.72
N LEU A 133 -10.71 17.58 -15.73
CA LEU A 133 -9.48 18.34 -15.97
C LEU A 133 -8.45 17.33 -16.46
N MET A 134 -8.43 17.09 -17.77
CA MET A 134 -7.32 16.46 -18.49
C MET A 134 -6.08 17.37 -18.44
N LEU A 135 -5.58 17.67 -17.25
CA LEU A 135 -4.35 18.44 -17.06
C LEU A 135 -3.60 17.92 -15.84
N ARG A 136 -2.87 16.82 -16.03
CA ARG A 136 -1.58 16.65 -15.38
C ARG A 136 -0.57 16.22 -16.45
N PRO A 137 0.31 17.12 -16.92
CA PRO A 137 1.45 16.72 -17.72
C PRO A 137 2.43 15.94 -16.83
N PHE A 138 3.15 15.03 -17.48
CA PHE A 138 4.14 14.09 -16.94
C PHE A 138 5.17 14.72 -16.00
#